data_AF-T2G5Y2-F1
#
_entry.id   AF-T2G5Y2-F1
#
_cell.length_a   1.000
_cell.length_b   1.000
_cell.length_c   1.000
_cell.angle_alpha   90.00
_cell.angle_beta   90.00
_cell.angle_gamma   90.00
#
_symmetry.space_group_name_H-M   'P 1'
#
loop_
_entity.id
_entity.type
_entity.pdbx_description
1 polymer ?
#
loop_
_entity_poly.entity_id
_entity_poly.type
_entity_poly.pdbx_seq_one_letter_code
_entity_poly.pdbx_strand_id
1 'polypeptide(L)' 'MATLVSQSELVRRAIAHVSEHRGEAPDSLAGKELSALVEDACVRFNLSPLESEFLVKFFLDPSQGEVQED' A
#
# COMPACT_ATOMS: atom_id res chain seq x y z
N MET A 1 -22.36 8.77 1.68
CA MET A 1 -21.37 9.75 1.15
C MET A 1 -20.03 9.04 1.21
N ALA A 2 -19.53 8.57 0.07
CA ALA A 2 -18.29 7.81 0.05
C ALA A 2 -17.15 8.75 0.45
N THR A 3 -16.68 8.62 1.69
CA THR A 3 -15.43 9.15 2.20
C THR A 3 -14.31 8.43 1.44
N LEU A 4 -14.17 8.74 0.15
CA LEU A 4 -12.95 8.48 -0.60
C LEU A 4 -11.90 9.31 0.12
N VAL A 5 -11.28 8.65 1.11
CA VAL A 5 -10.12 9.12 1.83
C VAL A 5 -9.24 9.80 0.80
N SER A 6 -8.91 11.05 1.09
CA SER A 6 -7.99 11.89 0.34
C SER A 6 -6.64 11.17 0.28
N GLN A 7 -6.52 10.16 -0.58
CA GLN A 7 -5.31 9.41 -0.84
C GLN A 7 -4.31 10.43 -1.31
N SER A 8 -3.48 10.87 -0.38
CA SER A 8 -2.53 11.94 -0.58
C SER A 8 -1.65 11.58 -1.79
N GLU A 9 -1.11 12.58 -2.48
CA GLU A 9 -0.17 12.30 -3.58
C GLU A 9 0.99 11.41 -3.10
N LEU A 10 1.34 11.48 -1.82
CA LEU A 10 2.32 10.66 -1.16
C LEU A 10 1.95 9.16 -1.16
N VAL A 11 0.71 8.79 -0.85
CA VAL A 11 0.28 7.38 -0.93
C VAL A 11 0.32 6.86 -2.35
N ARG A 12 -0.11 7.66 -3.33
CA ARG A 12 -0.05 7.23 -4.74
C ARG A 12 1.39 6.96 -5.18
N ARG A 13 2.34 7.81 -4.77
CA ARG A 13 3.77 7.61 -5.02
C ARG A 13 4.32 6.38 -4.28
N ALA A 14 3.89 6.14 -3.04
CA ALA A 14 4.25 4.95 -2.28
C ALA A 14 3.74 3.66 -2.96
N ILE A 15 2.48 3.65 -3.41
CA ILE A 15 1.91 2.51 -4.15
C ILE A 15 2.72 2.23 -5.42
N ALA A 16 3.01 3.26 -6.20
CA ALA A 16 3.80 3.13 -7.43
C ALA A 16 5.19 2.57 -7.12
N HIS A 17 5.85 3.07 -6.07
CA HIS A 17 7.15 2.61 -5.63
C HIS A 17 7.16 1.12 -5.25
N VAL A 18 6.23 0.70 -4.38
CA VAL A 18 6.11 -0.70 -3.95
C VAL A 18 5.74 -1.62 -5.13
N SER A 19 4.88 -1.16 -6.04
CA SER A 19 4.48 -1.93 -7.23
C SER A 19 5.63 -2.13 -8.22
N GLU A 20 6.46 -1.10 -8.42
CA GLU A 20 7.66 -1.16 -9.26
C GLU A 20 8.65 -2.19 -8.72
N HIS A 21 8.95 -2.14 -7.42
CA HIS A 21 9.86 -3.09 -6.77
C HIS A 21 9.32 -4.53 -6.81
N ARG A 22 8.00 -4.70 -6.74
CA ARG A 22 7.36 -6.02 -6.84
C ARG A 22 7.42 -6.61 -8.25
N GLY A 23 7.34 -5.77 -9.28
CA GLY A 23 7.38 -6.19 -10.69
C GLY A 23 8.74 -6.76 -11.11
N GLU A 24 9.82 -6.34 -10.46
CA GLU A 24 11.18 -6.81 -10.75
C GLU A 24 11.50 -8.19 -10.13
N ALA A 25 10.70 -8.65 -9.15
CA ALA A 25 10.92 -9.92 -8.45
C ALA A 25 9.61 -10.76 -8.31
N PRO A 26 9.09 -11.35 -9.40
CA PRO A 26 7.80 -12.05 -9.39
C PRO A 26 7.79 -13.39 -8.63
N ASP A 27 8.96 -13.98 -8.34
CA ASP A 27 9.06 -15.41 -7.95
C ASP A 27 9.37 -15.64 -6.46
N SER A 28 9.63 -14.60 -5.65
CA SER A 28 10.12 -14.78 -4.26
C SER A 28 9.56 -13.84 -3.20
N LEU A 29 8.64 -12.94 -3.57
CA LEU A 29 8.01 -11.98 -2.64
C LEU A 29 6.91 -12.64 -1.79
N ALA A 30 7.31 -13.59 -0.95
CA ALA A 30 6.53 -14.00 0.21
C ALA A 30 6.30 -12.77 1.10
N GLY A 31 5.12 -12.65 1.73
CA GLY A 31 4.60 -11.42 2.36
C GLY A 31 5.49 -10.68 3.38
N LYS A 32 6.65 -11.24 3.73
CA LYS A 32 7.69 -10.57 4.53
C LYS A 32 8.40 -9.44 3.79
N GLU A 33 8.66 -9.58 2.48
CA GLU A 33 9.28 -8.50 1.69
C GLU A 33 8.31 -7.36 1.40
N LEU A 34 7.01 -7.66 1.29
CA LEU A 34 5.99 -6.64 1.13
C LEU A 34 5.93 -5.70 2.34
N SER A 35 5.97 -6.25 3.55
CA SER A 35 5.98 -5.42 4.77
C SER A 35 7.19 -4.48 4.79
N ALA A 36 8.37 -4.98 4.41
CA ALA A 36 9.58 -4.17 4.36
C ALA A 36 9.50 -3.04 3.31
N LEU A 37 8.95 -3.32 2.12
CA LEU A 37 8.74 -2.31 1.08
C LEU A 37 7.73 -1.24 1.50
N VAL A 38 6.65 -1.64 2.19
CA VAL A 38 5.66 -0.69 2.71
C VAL A 38 6.26 0.16 3.81
N GLU A 39 7.03 -0.42 4.74
CA GLU A 39 7.73 0.34 5.78
C GLU A 39 8.74 1.35 5.19
N ASP A 40 9.54 0.94 4.19
CA ASP A 40 10.45 1.85 3.49
C ASP A 40 9.69 3.01 2.83
N ALA A 41 8.60 2.69 2.12
CA ALA A 41 7.74 3.69 1.50
C ALA A 41 7.12 4.64 2.55
N CYS A 42 6.72 4.13 3.71
CA CYS A 42 6.18 4.94 4.80
C CYS A 42 7.20 5.94 5.33
N VAL A 43 8.44 5.51 5.56
CA VAL A 43 9.52 6.41 6.00
C VAL A 43 9.89 7.40 4.90
N ARG A 44 9.97 6.94 3.65
CA ARG A 44 10.39 7.73 2.50
C ARG A 44 9.41 8.82 2.11
N PHE A 45 8.12 8.50 2.12
CA PHE A 45 7.04 9.43 1.78
C PHE A 45 6.43 10.11 3.02
N ASN A 46 7.00 9.86 4.20
CA ASN A 46 6.56 10.43 5.48
C ASN A 46 5.06 10.19 5.73
N LEU A 47 4.65 8.94 5.52
CA LEU A 47 3.25 8.54 5.59
C LEU A 47 2.78 8.47 7.03
N SER A 48 1.52 8.85 7.23
CA SER A 48 0.85 8.70 8.52
C SER A 48 0.63 7.22 8.85
N PRO A 49 0.53 6.83 10.13
CA PRO A 49 0.21 5.45 10.50
C PRO A 49 -1.06 4.92 9.83
N LEU A 50 -2.07 5.77 9.64
CA LEU A 50 -3.30 5.45 8.90
C LEU A 50 -3.03 5.08 7.42
N GLU A 51 -2.15 5.82 6.75
CA GLU A 51 -1.80 5.61 5.34
C GLU A 51 -0.94 4.33 5.19
N SER A 52 -0.09 4.04 6.19
CA SER A 52 0.68 2.79 6.27
C SER A 52 -0.22 1.56 6.35
N GLU A 53 -1.20 1.58 7.24
CA GLU A 53 -2.18 0.48 7.37
C GLU A 53 -2.98 0.29 6.08
N PHE A 54 -3.33 1.37 5.39
CA PHE A 54 -3.96 1.30 4.08
C PHE A 54 -3.07 0.61 3.05
N LEU A 55 -1.80 1.00 2.93
CA LEU A 55 -0.86 0.39 1.99
C LEU A 55 -0.69 -1.11 2.24
N VAL A 56 -0.48 -1.49 3.51
CA VAL A 56 -0.36 -2.90 3.91
C VAL A 56 -1.60 -3.69 3.48
N LYS A 57 -2.80 -3.19 3.76
CA LYS A 57 -4.06 -3.82 3.35
C LYS A 57 -4.22 -3.88 1.83
N PHE A 58 -3.94 -2.80 1.12
CA PHE A 58 -4.05 -2.69 -0.33
C PHE A 58 -3.22 -3.75 -1.05
N PHE A 59 -2.01 -4.02 -0.56
CA PHE A 59 -1.12 -5.00 -1.18
C PHE A 59 -1.30 -6.45 -0.67
N LEU A 60 -1.73 -6.63 0.58
CA LEU A 60 -2.04 -7.97 1.14
C LEU A 60 -3.35 -8.53 0.58
N ASP A 61 -4.36 -7.68 0.38
CA ASP A 61 -5.67 -8.08 -0.11
C ASP A 61 -6.12 -7.20 -1.29
N PRO A 62 -5.72 -7.52 -2.53
CA PRO A 62 -6.16 -6.79 -3.71
C PRO A 62 -7.65 -7.03 -4.04
N SER A 63 -8.32 -7.95 -3.33
CA SER A 63 -9.74 -8.26 -3.54
C SER A 63 -10.67 -7.38 -2.69
N GLN A 64 -10.15 -6.69 -1.67
CA GLN A 64 -10.90 -5.74 -0.83
C GLN A 64 -10.95 -4.33 -1.45
N GLY A 65 -11.14 -4.26 -2.77
CA GLY A 65 -11.51 -3.00 -3.46
C GLY A 65 -12.98 -2.61 -3.29
N GLU A 66 -13.83 -3.54 -2.85
CA GLU A 66 -15.26 -3.33 -2.63
C GLU A 66 -15.73 -4.09 -1.38
N VAL A 67 -15.75 -3.43 -0.23
CA VAL A 67 -16.66 -3.81 0.88
C VAL A 67 -17.34 -2.54 1.39
N GLN A 68 -18.58 -2.37 0.94
CA GLN A 68 -19.52 -1.36 1.38
C GLN A 68 -20.28 -1.87 2.61
N GLU A 69 -20.27 -1.06 3.66
CA GLU A 69 -21.31 -0.79 4.69
C GLU A 69 -22.33 -1.90 5.03
N ASP A 70 -22.33 -2.36 6.29
CA ASP A 70 -23.44 -2.14 7.26
C ASP A 70 -22.88 -2.12 8.70
#